data_AF-G1N4D2-F1
#
_entry.id   AF-G1N4D2-F1
#
_cell.length_a   1.000
_cell.length_b   1.000
_cell.length_c   1.000
_cell.angle_alpha   90.00
_cell.angle_beta   90.00
_cell.angle_gamma   90.00
#
_symmetry.space_group_name_H-M   'P 1'
#
loop_
_entity.id
_entity.type
_entity.pdbx_description
1 polymer ?
#
loop_
_entity_poly.entity_id
_entity_poly.type
_entity_poly.pdbx_seq_one_letter_code
_entity_poly.pdbx_strand_id
1 'polypeptide(L)'
;MLFVLYFQAPAYHLILEGILILWIIRLIFSKTYKLQERSDLTPKEKEELIEEWQPEPLVPLVSKDHPALNYNVVSGPPTHKIIVNGKECINFASFNFLGLLDNEKVKSAAQASLKKYGVGTCGPRGFYGTFGQ
;
A
#
# COMPACT_ATOMS: atom_id res chain seq x y z
N MET A 1 -18.10 17.32 -51.25
CA MET A 1 -16.99 16.35 -51.34
C MET A 1 -17.27 15.02 -50.61
N LEU A 2 -18.27 14.91 -49.72
CA LEU A 2 -18.68 13.63 -49.11
C LEU A 2 -19.65 12.80 -49.98
N PHE A 3 -20.44 13.45 -50.83
CA PHE A 3 -21.45 12.78 -51.68
C PHE A 3 -20.87 11.94 -52.83
N VAL A 4 -19.65 12.26 -53.30
CA VAL A 4 -19.04 11.59 -54.48
C VAL A 4 -18.33 10.29 -54.11
N LEU A 5 -17.84 10.16 -52.87
CA LEU A 5 -17.18 8.94 -52.36
C LEU A 5 -18.19 7.83 -52.01
N TYR A 6 -19.43 8.18 -51.67
CA TYR A 6 -20.46 7.22 -51.27
C TYR A 6 -20.88 6.28 -52.41
N PHE A 7 -20.75 6.72 -53.67
CA PHE A 7 -21.13 5.94 -54.85
C PHE A 7 -20.05 4.98 -55.34
N GLN A 8 -18.81 5.07 -54.82
CA GLN A 8 -17.68 4.24 -55.24
C GLN A 8 -17.27 3.22 -54.16
N ALA A 9 -17.88 3.29 -52.97
CA ALA A 9 -17.66 2.33 -51.92
C ALA A 9 -18.45 1.04 -52.23
N PRO A 10 -17.77 -0.11 -52.33
CA PRO A 10 -18.44 -1.37 -52.57
C PRO A 10 -19.38 -1.74 -51.40
N ALA A 11 -20.49 -2.41 -51.70
CA ALA A 11 -21.63 -2.59 -50.80
C ALA A 11 -21.29 -3.12 -49.39
N TYR A 12 -20.22 -3.92 -49.27
CA TYR A 12 -19.74 -4.45 -47.99
C TYR A 12 -19.26 -3.37 -47.03
N HIS A 13 -18.71 -2.25 -47.52
CA HIS A 13 -18.28 -1.13 -46.67
C HIS A 13 -19.47 -0.43 -46.01
N LEU A 14 -20.56 -0.23 -46.76
CA LEU A 14 -21.79 0.40 -46.25
C LEU A 14 -22.50 -0.48 -45.22
N ILE A 15 -22.51 -1.80 -45.44
CA ILE A 15 -23.08 -2.78 -44.50
C ILE A 15 -22.27 -2.78 -43.19
N LEU A 16 -20.93 -2.81 -43.29
CA LEU A 16 -20.05 -2.80 -42.12
C LEU A 16 -20.21 -1.51 -41.31
N GLU A 17 -20.28 -0.35 -41.98
CA GLU A 17 -20.50 0.95 -41.33
C GLU A 17 -21.85 1.00 -40.60
N GLY A 18 -22.91 0.46 -41.20
CA GLY A 18 -24.23 0.36 -40.55
C GLY A 18 -24.22 -0.52 -39.29
N ILE A 19 -23.53 -1.67 -39.34
CA ILE A 19 -23.37 -2.56 -38.18
C ILE A 19 -22.57 -1.85 -37.07
N LEU A 20 -21.52 -1.13 -37.43
CA LEU A 20 -20.65 -0.43 -36.48
C LEU A 20 -21.38 0.72 -35.79
N ILE A 21 -22.19 1.48 -36.53
CA ILE A 21 -23.06 2.53 -35.98
C ILE A 21 -24.09 1.92 -35.01
N LEU A 22 -24.75 0.82 -35.39
CA LEU A 22 -25.68 0.10 -34.51
C LEU A 22 -24.99 -0.39 -33.23
N TRP A 23 -23.75 -0.86 -33.34
CA TRP A 23 -22.97 -1.33 -32.21
C TRP A 23 -22.54 -0.19 -31.28
N ILE A 24 -22.14 0.96 -31.84
CA ILE A 24 -21.84 2.18 -31.07
C ILE A 24 -23.08 2.68 -30.33
N ILE A 25 -24.24 2.74 -31.01
CA ILE A 25 -25.52 3.11 -30.39
C ILE A 25 -25.82 2.13 -29.25
N ARG A 26 -25.70 0.83 -29.48
CA ARG A 26 -25.89 -0.18 -28.44
C ARG A 26 -24.94 0.02 -27.26
N LEU A 27 -23.67 0.35 -27.48
CA LEU A 27 -22.70 0.59 -26.40
C LEU A 27 -23.01 1.85 -25.59
N ILE A 28 -23.48 2.92 -26.23
CA ILE A 28 -23.87 4.17 -25.55
C ILE A 28 -25.14 3.94 -24.70
N PHE A 29 -26.11 3.17 -25.19
CA PHE A 29 -27.36 2.88 -24.48
C PHE A 29 -27.29 1.67 -23.54
N SER A 30 -26.31 0.79 -23.70
CA SER A 30 -26.03 -0.28 -22.76
C SER A 30 -25.55 0.39 -21.48
N LYS A 31 -26.46 0.46 -20.50
CA LYS A 31 -26.19 1.02 -19.18
C LYS A 31 -24.79 0.59 -18.74
N THR A 32 -23.90 1.56 -18.57
CA THR A 32 -22.69 1.41 -17.77
C THR A 32 -23.13 0.69 -16.51
N TYR A 33 -22.61 -0.52 -16.31
CA TYR A 33 -22.79 -1.25 -15.07
C TYR A 33 -22.41 -0.26 -13.97
N LYS A 34 -23.41 0.25 -13.24
CA LYS A 34 -23.14 0.97 -12.02
C LYS A 34 -22.56 -0.10 -11.11
N LEU A 35 -21.24 -0.12 -10.95
CA LEU A 35 -20.61 -0.84 -9.86
C LEU A 35 -21.39 -0.40 -8.63
N GLN A 36 -22.11 -1.34 -8.03
CA GLN A 36 -23.01 -1.10 -6.92
C GLN A 36 -22.35 -0.11 -5.96
N GLU A 37 -22.83 1.14 -5.96
CA GLU A 37 -22.40 2.12 -4.97
C GLU A 37 -22.78 1.47 -3.65
N ARG A 38 -21.78 1.11 -2.85
CA ARG A 38 -21.98 0.53 -1.52
C ARG A 38 -22.94 1.48 -0.82
N SER A 39 -24.15 1.02 -0.53
CA SER A 39 -25.13 1.78 0.22
C SER A 39 -24.43 2.32 1.47
N ASP A 40 -24.57 3.62 1.74
CA ASP A 40 -23.99 4.23 2.91
C ASP A 40 -24.49 3.50 4.15
N LEU A 41 -23.61 2.69 4.75
CA LEU A 41 -23.92 1.91 5.95
C LEU A 41 -24.38 2.85 7.06
N THR A 42 -25.48 2.51 7.70
CA THR A 42 -25.94 3.21 8.89
C THR A 42 -24.89 3.08 10.01
N PRO A 43 -24.82 4.03 10.95
CA PRO A 43 -23.84 3.96 12.05
C PRO A 43 -23.95 2.66 12.85
N LYS A 44 -25.15 2.10 13.02
CA LYS A 44 -25.39 0.84 13.71
C LYS A 44 -24.78 -0.36 12.99
N GLU A 45 -24.98 -0.47 11.68
CA GLU A 45 -24.40 -1.56 10.88
C GLU A 45 -22.86 -1.52 10.90
N LYS A 46 -22.26 -0.33 10.96
CA LYS A 46 -20.79 -0.20 11.10
C LYS A 46 -20.30 -0.73 12.44
N GLU A 47 -20.99 -0.43 13.53
CA GLU A 47 -20.65 -0.91 14.86
C GLU A 47 -20.75 -2.44 14.94
N GLU A 48 -21.84 -3.02 14.40
CA GLU A 48 -22.01 -4.48 14.31
C GLU A 48 -20.89 -5.14 13.49
N LEU A 49 -20.51 -4.56 12.34
CA LEU A 49 -19.40 -5.06 11.53
C LEU A 49 -18.05 -4.96 12.24
N ILE A 50 -17.81 -3.91 13.03
CA ILE A 50 -16.57 -3.76 13.82
C ILE A 50 -16.53 -4.79 14.94
N GLU A 51 -17.66 -5.08 15.59
CA GLU A 51 -17.76 -6.08 16.65
C GLU A 51 -17.58 -7.51 16.12
N GLU A 52 -18.15 -7.80 14.94
CA GLU A 52 -18.03 -9.12 14.30
C GLU A 52 -16.62 -9.35 13.71
N TRP A 53 -15.92 -8.29 13.32
CA TRP A 53 -14.67 -8.41 12.59
C TRP A 53 -13.55 -9.06 13.43
N GLN A 54 -13.10 -10.24 12.97
CA GLN A 54 -11.90 -10.90 13.47
C GLN A 54 -10.83 -10.89 12.36
N PRO A 55 -9.67 -10.23 12.57
CA PRO A 55 -8.61 -10.23 11.58
C PRO A 55 -8.05 -11.63 11.39
N GLU A 56 -7.82 -12.00 10.13
CA GLU A 56 -7.03 -13.18 9.83
C GLU A 56 -5.60 -13.00 10.37
N PRO A 57 -4.99 -14.06 10.94
CA PRO A 57 -3.61 -14.01 11.38
C PRO A 57 -2.67 -13.62 10.23
N LEU A 58 -1.80 -12.63 10.45
CA LEU A 58 -0.81 -12.20 9.45
C LEU A 58 0.16 -13.31 9.04
N VAL A 59 0.32 -14.33 9.89
CA VAL A 59 1.18 -15.50 9.68
C VAL A 59 0.45 -16.76 10.12
N PRO A 60 0.70 -17.91 9.48
CA PRO A 60 0.12 -19.18 9.91
C PRO A 60 0.54 -19.51 11.35
N LEU A 61 -0.28 -20.30 12.04
CA LEU A 61 0.03 -20.74 13.41
C LEU A 61 1.27 -21.61 13.41
N VAL A 62 2.34 -21.10 14.02
CA VAL A 62 3.60 -21.83 14.23
C VAL A 62 3.55 -22.51 15.60
N SER A 63 4.09 -23.74 15.69
CA SER A 63 4.24 -24.43 16.97
C SER A 63 5.03 -23.56 17.97
N LYS A 64 4.58 -23.50 19.23
CA LYS A 64 5.23 -22.73 20.29
C LYS A 64 6.68 -23.19 20.56
N ASP A 65 6.97 -24.46 20.25
CA ASP A 65 8.29 -25.06 20.45
C ASP A 65 9.24 -24.86 19.25
N HIS A 66 8.86 -24.03 18.27
CA HIS A 66 9.68 -23.79 17.10
C HIS A 66 10.98 -23.06 17.49
N PRO A 67 12.18 -23.57 17.12
CA PRO A 67 13.46 -22.99 17.53
C PRO A 67 13.62 -21.49 17.21
N ALA A 68 13.01 -21.01 16.13
CA ALA A 68 13.05 -19.58 15.77
C ALA A 68 12.31 -18.66 16.77
N LEU A 69 11.45 -19.21 17.63
CA LEU A 69 10.79 -18.47 18.72
C LEU A 69 11.68 -18.39 19.99
N ASN A 70 12.77 -19.15 20.04
CA ASN A 70 13.74 -19.09 21.14
C ASN A 70 14.86 -18.09 20.80
N TYR A 71 14.58 -16.80 20.97
CA TYR A 71 15.54 -15.72 20.76
C TYR A 71 15.68 -14.86 22.01
N ASN A 72 16.86 -14.27 22.16
CA ASN A 72 17.12 -13.30 23.21
C ASN A 72 16.47 -11.96 22.84
N VAL A 73 15.66 -11.42 23.76
CA VAL A 73 15.04 -10.11 23.60
C VAL A 73 15.96 -9.08 24.22
N VAL A 74 16.40 -8.13 23.39
CA VAL A 74 17.16 -6.96 23.83
C VAL A 74 16.18 -5.80 24.04
N SER A 75 16.19 -5.21 25.24
CA SER A 75 15.39 -4.03 25.58
C SER A 75 16.28 -2.85 26.00
N GLY A 76 15.75 -1.64 25.79
CA GLY A 76 16.44 -0.38 26.06
C GLY A 76 17.16 0.20 24.85
N PRO A 77 17.77 1.39 24.99
CA PRO A 77 18.52 2.03 23.93
C PRO A 77 19.78 1.23 23.58
N PRO A 78 20.21 1.24 22.30
CA PRO A 78 21.39 0.50 21.83
C PRO A 78 22.70 1.18 22.26
N THR A 79 23.00 1.13 23.55
CA THR A 79 24.20 1.73 24.16
C THR A 79 25.23 0.66 24.55
N HIS A 80 26.27 1.06 25.28
CA HIS A 80 27.28 0.18 25.88
C HIS A 80 26.69 -0.77 26.95
N LYS A 81 25.54 -0.42 27.54
CA LYS A 81 24.77 -1.29 28.45
C LYS A 81 23.39 -1.55 27.87
N ILE A 82 22.99 -2.82 27.88
CA ILE A 82 21.71 -3.28 27.35
C ILE A 82 21.06 -4.27 28.32
N ILE A 83 19.75 -4.46 28.18
CA ILE A 83 19.02 -5.45 28.97
C ILE A 83 18.71 -6.64 28.04
N VAL A 84 19.21 -7.82 28.37
CA VAL A 84 18.96 -9.06 27.63
C VAL A 84 18.10 -9.97 28.50
N ASN A 85 16.87 -10.28 28.07
CA ASN A 85 15.91 -11.09 28.83
C ASN A 85 15.76 -10.63 30.30
N GLY A 86 15.73 -9.31 30.54
CA GLY A 86 15.61 -8.71 31.87
C GLY A 86 16.91 -8.61 32.68
N LYS A 87 18.05 -9.04 32.14
CA LYS A 87 19.37 -8.95 32.80
C LYS A 87 20.21 -7.84 32.18
N GLU A 88 20.82 -7.00 33.01
CA GLU A 88 21.76 -5.97 32.55
C GLU A 88 23.06 -6.63 32.06
N CYS A 89 23.51 -6.24 30.87
CA CYS A 89 24.70 -6.78 30.20
C CYS A 89 25.48 -5.65 29.51
N ILE A 90 26.79 -5.87 29.32
CA ILE A 90 27.64 -4.97 28.51
C ILE A 90 27.56 -5.41 27.04
N ASN A 91 27.31 -4.45 26.16
CA ASN A 91 27.09 -4.68 24.74
C ASN A 91 28.41 -4.68 23.94
N PHE A 92 28.91 -5.86 23.63
CA PHE A 92 30.04 -6.07 22.70
C PHE A 92 29.61 -6.56 21.31
N ALA A 93 28.29 -6.71 21.07
CA ALA A 93 27.75 -7.30 19.86
C ALA A 93 27.35 -6.27 18.80
N SER A 94 27.06 -5.02 19.19
CA SER A 94 26.61 -3.99 18.26
C SER A 94 27.74 -3.25 17.56
N PHE A 95 27.49 -2.81 16.33
CA PHE A 95 28.40 -1.95 15.55
C PHE A 95 28.30 -0.46 15.92
N ASN A 96 27.92 -0.12 17.16
CA ASN A 96 27.76 1.27 17.61
C ASN A 96 29.08 1.88 18.13
N PHE A 97 30.15 1.80 17.33
CA PHE A 97 31.50 2.21 17.74
C PHE A 97 31.59 3.69 18.17
N LEU A 98 30.79 4.55 17.55
CA LEU A 98 30.78 6.00 17.79
C LEU A 98 29.71 6.45 18.79
N GLY A 99 28.87 5.53 19.31
CA GLY A 99 27.79 5.88 20.23
C GLY A 99 26.67 6.72 19.62
N LEU A 100 26.53 6.76 18.28
CA LEU A 100 25.59 7.65 17.60
C LEU A 100 24.13 7.20 17.69
N LEU A 101 23.88 5.90 17.90
CA LEU A 101 22.51 5.37 17.92
C LEU A 101 21.65 5.92 19.09
N ASP A 102 22.29 6.38 20.17
CA ASP A 102 21.60 6.97 21.33
C ASP A 102 21.82 8.49 21.43
N ASN A 103 22.35 9.11 20.38
CA ASN A 103 22.66 10.54 20.39
C ASN A 103 21.39 11.40 20.26
N GLU A 104 21.14 12.28 21.23
CA GLU A 104 19.95 13.15 21.27
C GLU A 104 19.83 14.09 20.07
N LYS A 105 20.94 14.59 19.51
CA LYS A 105 20.91 15.43 18.30
C LYS A 105 20.44 14.62 17.08
N VAL A 106 20.91 13.38 16.95
CA VAL A 106 20.51 12.47 15.87
C VAL A 106 19.03 12.10 16.00
N LYS A 107 18.58 11.75 17.20
CA LYS A 107 17.15 11.47 17.47
C LYS A 107 16.26 12.66 17.13
N SER A 108 16.66 13.86 17.56
CA SER A 108 15.90 15.09 17.29
C SER A 108 15.83 15.39 15.79
N ALA A 109 16.94 15.24 15.06
CA ALA A 109 16.97 15.41 13.61
C ALA A 109 16.11 14.37 12.88
N ALA A 110 16.13 13.11 13.33
CA ALA A 110 15.30 12.04 12.79
C ALA A 110 13.80 12.31 13.01
N GLN A 111 13.40 12.74 14.21
CA GLN A 111 12.02 13.12 14.50
C GLN A 111 11.55 14.32 13.66
N ALA A 112 12.39 15.34 13.51
CA ALA A 112 12.09 16.48 12.64
C ALA A 112 11.91 16.06 11.18
N SER A 113 12.75 15.13 10.71
CA SER A 113 12.66 14.59 9.36
C SER A 113 11.38 13.77 9.14
N LEU A 114 11.00 12.92 10.10
CA LEU A 114 9.74 12.17 10.08
C LEU A 114 8.52 13.09 10.05
N LYS A 115 8.52 14.17 10.86
CA LYS A 115 7.45 15.17 10.85
C LYS A 115 7.34 15.91 9.52
N LYS A 116 8.47 16.13 8.85
CA LYS A 116 8.51 16.87 7.57
C LYS A 116 8.19 15.99 6.35
N TYR A 117 8.71 14.76 6.31
CA TYR A 117 8.70 13.91 5.11
C TYR A 117 7.86 12.63 5.26
N GLY A 118 7.33 12.35 6.45
CA GLY A 118 6.61 11.12 6.73
C GLY A 118 7.53 9.91 6.93
N VAL A 119 6.93 8.71 6.94
CA VAL A 119 7.61 7.44 7.27
C VAL A 119 8.25 6.74 6.07
N GLY A 120 7.89 7.13 4.85
CA GLY A 120 8.39 6.52 3.63
C GLY A 120 7.69 7.05 2.38
N THR A 121 8.33 6.89 1.22
CA THR A 121 7.83 7.38 -0.07
C THR A 121 6.84 6.43 -0.75
N CYS A 122 6.80 5.16 -0.34
CA CYS A 122 6.02 4.09 -0.97
C CYS A 122 6.25 3.94 -2.50
N GLY A 123 7.40 4.41 -3.01
CA GLY A 123 7.68 4.41 -4.44
C GLY A 123 9.18 4.43 -4.76
N PRO A 124 9.58 3.90 -5.95
CA PRO A 124 10.97 3.88 -6.36
C PRO A 124 11.49 5.30 -6.62
N ARG A 125 12.80 5.49 -6.44
CA ARG A 125 13.47 6.81 -6.56
C ARG A 125 13.09 7.59 -7.83
N GLY A 126 12.93 6.89 -8.96
CA GLY A 126 12.64 7.47 -10.28
C GLY A 126 11.17 7.82 -10.54
N PHE A 127 10.26 7.49 -9.63
CA PHE A 127 8.86 7.93 -9.68
C PHE A 127 8.62 8.86 -8.48
N TYR A 128 7.92 8.38 -7.46
CA TYR A 128 7.49 9.16 -6.29
C TYR A 128 8.46 9.05 -5.11
N GLY A 129 9.65 8.49 -5.33
CA GLY A 129 10.65 8.23 -4.29
C GLY A 129 11.57 9.39 -3.94
N THR A 130 11.50 10.52 -4.68
CA THR A 130 12.33 11.70 -4.44
C THR A 130 11.43 12.90 -4.19
N PHE A 131 11.55 13.50 -3.01
CA PHE A 131 10.82 14.73 -2.66
C PHE A 131 11.61 15.96 -3.13
N GLY A 132 10.94 16.91 -3.80
CA GLY A 132 11.55 18.19 -4.16
C GLY A 132 12.42 18.19 -5.42
N GLN A 133 12.13 17.31 -6.39
CA GLN A 133 12.42 17.63 -7.79
C GLN A 133 11.36 18.59 -8.35
#